data_AF-A0A1V2BA03-F1
#
_entry.id   AF-A0A1V2BA03-F1
#
_cell.length_a   1.000
_cell.length_b   1.000
_cell.length_c   1.000
_cell.angle_alpha   90.00
_cell.angle_beta   90.00
_cell.angle_gamma   90.00
#
_symmetry.space_group_name_H-M   'P 1'
#
loop_
_entity.id
_entity.type
_entity.pdbx_description
1 polymer ?
#
loop_
_entity_poly.entity_id
_entity_poly.type
_entity_poly.pdbx_seq_one_letter_code
_entity_poly.pdbx_strand_id
1 'polypeptide(L)'
;MKIELSEIGDADMAQLFIDGIPFNIEHKGGKIYPQSAPDAVLTFKGEKPVGGYYHAVYNRVHECIRKGLIEDPEMDMKIKLPEILFSGPIRDNNEINEINEKCFRDGAGVVIVNETIRNRLKGILPVVDIAGDKYLLNLNLNQLVLASNPEHIISTEQFLNKDDRLYAWYNKASGQIVNLDSRTLLRTPPHIYLVELPSWLSIDPLSEAWRKDFRTTWLYDKQTLFLNTVMMEPNPTAKSIHISQTEMASVIKSNRIKNNLPPESKLVISSKIPKKGRRH
;
A
#
# COMPACT_ATOMS: atom_id res chain seq x y z
N MET A 1 -7.11 22.56 -3.61
CA MET A 1 -7.66 22.68 -2.24
C MET A 1 -6.64 22.14 -1.25
N LYS A 2 -6.42 22.81 -0.11
CA LYS A 2 -5.59 22.27 0.98
C LYS A 2 -6.41 21.23 1.75
N ILE A 3 -5.89 20.02 1.91
CA ILE A 3 -6.55 18.98 2.71
C ILE A 3 -6.26 19.27 4.18
N GLU A 4 -7.30 19.38 4.98
CA GLU A 4 -7.17 19.49 6.44
C GLU A 4 -7.25 18.10 7.04
N LEU A 5 -6.26 17.71 7.84
CA LEU A 5 -6.16 16.38 8.44
C LEU A 5 -6.39 16.44 9.94
N SER A 6 -7.39 15.70 10.40
CA SER A 6 -7.64 15.43 11.82
C SER A 6 -6.58 14.48 12.40
N GLU A 7 -6.55 14.40 13.73
CA GLU A 7 -5.79 13.34 14.41
C GLU A 7 -6.52 12.00 14.26
N ILE A 8 -5.75 10.91 14.15
CA ILE A 8 -6.35 9.58 14.21
C ILE A 8 -6.95 9.39 15.62
N GLY A 9 -8.23 9.02 15.66
CA GLY A 9 -8.97 8.89 16.91
C GLY A 9 -9.52 10.20 17.49
N ASP A 10 -9.61 11.26 16.67
CA ASP A 10 -10.31 12.50 17.02
C ASP A 10 -11.72 12.19 17.54
N ALA A 11 -12.08 12.80 18.67
CA ALA A 11 -13.28 12.46 19.41
C ALA A 11 -14.58 12.83 18.70
N ASP A 12 -14.52 13.77 17.76
CA ASP A 12 -15.69 14.35 17.09
C ASP A 12 -15.74 13.98 15.61
N MET A 13 -14.58 13.70 14.98
CA MET A 13 -14.51 13.47 13.53
C MET A 13 -13.64 12.28 13.10
N ALA A 14 -14.06 11.66 11.99
CA ALA A 14 -13.21 10.82 11.17
C ALA A 14 -13.10 11.40 9.75
N GLN A 15 -12.13 10.90 8.98
CA GLN A 15 -11.91 11.34 7.60
C GLN A 15 -11.79 10.15 6.67
N LEU A 16 -12.30 10.31 5.45
CA LEU A 16 -12.16 9.33 4.39
C LEU A 16 -12.00 10.01 3.03
N PHE A 17 -11.61 9.23 2.04
CA PHE A 17 -11.62 9.64 0.65
C PHE A 17 -12.68 8.85 -0.14
N ILE A 18 -13.35 9.55 -1.06
CA ILE A 18 -14.23 8.97 -2.08
C ILE A 18 -13.74 9.53 -3.42
N ASP A 19 -13.28 8.65 -4.30
CA ASP A 19 -12.72 9.04 -5.60
C ASP A 19 -11.65 10.16 -5.49
N GLY A 20 -10.78 10.03 -4.49
CA GLY A 20 -9.74 11.01 -4.16
C GLY A 20 -10.23 12.29 -3.49
N ILE A 21 -11.54 12.49 -3.28
CA ILE A 21 -12.07 13.67 -2.57
C ILE A 21 -12.13 13.42 -1.07
N PRO A 22 -11.56 14.31 -0.24
CA PRO A 22 -11.63 14.19 1.21
C PRO A 22 -13.02 14.56 1.73
N PHE A 23 -13.57 13.69 2.57
CA PHE A 23 -14.80 13.89 3.33
C PHE A 23 -14.51 13.88 4.82
N ASN A 24 -15.23 14.72 5.55
CA ASN A 24 -15.29 14.67 7.00
C ASN A 24 -16.54 13.89 7.42
N ILE A 25 -16.42 13.09 8.47
CA ILE A 25 -17.53 12.40 9.14
C ILE A 25 -17.60 12.91 10.58
N GLU A 26 -18.73 13.51 10.95
CA GLU A 26 -19.02 13.91 12.33
C GLU A 26 -19.70 12.74 13.06
N HIS A 27 -19.06 12.20 14.11
CA HIS A 27 -19.56 11.02 14.81
C HIS A 27 -20.93 11.25 15.46
N LYS A 28 -21.07 12.32 16.26
CA LYS A 28 -22.27 12.58 17.08
C LYS A 28 -23.50 12.92 16.24
N GLY A 29 -23.31 13.72 15.20
CA GLY A 29 -24.38 14.12 14.28
C GLY A 29 -24.71 13.07 13.22
N GLY A 30 -23.87 12.04 13.05
CA GLY A 30 -23.99 11.07 11.97
C GLY A 30 -23.86 11.73 10.60
N LYS A 31 -23.09 12.82 10.49
CA LYS A 31 -23.00 13.66 9.28
C LYS A 31 -21.78 13.28 8.46
N ILE A 32 -21.88 13.43 7.15
CA ILE A 32 -20.76 13.35 6.21
C ILE A 32 -20.87 14.49 5.20
N TYR A 33 -19.74 15.11 4.85
CA TYR A 33 -19.68 16.21 3.89
C TYR A 33 -18.27 16.32 3.27
N PRO A 34 -18.16 16.76 2.00
CA PRO A 34 -16.88 16.99 1.37
C PRO A 34 -16.19 18.22 2.00
N GLN A 35 -14.86 18.19 2.12
CA GLN A 35 -14.13 19.36 2.65
C GLN A 35 -14.24 20.60 1.74
N SER A 36 -14.44 20.39 0.44
CA SER A 36 -14.61 21.48 -0.55
C SER A 36 -15.96 22.19 -0.45
N ALA A 37 -16.99 21.52 0.08
CA ALA A 37 -18.33 22.05 0.21
C ALA A 37 -18.98 21.59 1.53
N PRO A 38 -18.62 22.20 2.68
CA PRO A 38 -19.14 21.80 3.98
C PRO A 38 -20.66 21.88 4.13
N ASP A 39 -21.34 22.68 3.30
CA ASP A 39 -22.80 22.79 3.28
C ASP A 39 -23.49 21.60 2.57
N ALA A 40 -22.75 20.81 1.78
CA ALA A 40 -23.24 19.61 1.09
C ALA A 40 -23.31 18.41 2.05
N VAL A 41 -24.03 18.59 3.15
CA VAL A 41 -24.15 17.63 4.25
C VAL A 41 -25.17 16.54 3.95
N LEU A 42 -24.77 15.29 4.22
CA LEU A 42 -25.68 14.17 4.35
C LEU A 42 -25.66 13.64 5.79
N THR A 43 -26.81 13.26 6.34
CA THR A 43 -26.89 12.61 7.66
C THR A 43 -27.49 11.21 7.56
N PHE A 44 -26.92 10.27 8.32
CA PHE A 44 -27.43 8.91 8.50
C PHE A 44 -28.09 8.70 9.87
N LYS A 45 -28.35 9.78 10.61
CA LYS A 45 -28.97 9.70 11.94
C LYS A 45 -30.36 9.05 11.85
N GLY A 46 -30.56 8.00 12.63
CA GLY A 46 -31.81 7.24 12.68
C GLY A 46 -31.95 6.19 11.57
N GLU A 47 -30.99 6.08 10.65
CA GLU A 47 -30.98 5.03 9.65
C GLU A 47 -30.43 3.72 10.19
N LYS A 48 -30.94 2.61 9.65
CA LYS A 48 -30.45 1.28 9.96
C LYS A 48 -29.46 0.84 8.89
N PRO A 49 -28.21 0.52 9.25
CA PRO A 49 -27.24 -0.02 8.30
C PRO A 49 -27.67 -1.41 7.85
N VAL A 50 -27.29 -1.77 6.62
CA VAL A 50 -27.54 -3.08 6.02
C VAL A 50 -26.20 -3.77 5.81
N GLY A 51 -26.00 -4.92 6.45
CA GLY A 51 -24.73 -5.64 6.37
C GLY A 51 -23.52 -4.87 6.92
N GLY A 52 -23.75 -4.01 7.93
CA GLY A 52 -22.73 -3.16 8.55
C GLY A 52 -22.38 -1.89 7.76
N TYR A 53 -23.17 -1.54 6.73
CA TYR A 53 -22.95 -0.37 5.89
C TYR A 53 -24.17 0.54 5.79
N TYR A 54 -23.91 1.84 5.70
CA TYR A 54 -24.83 2.80 5.11
C TYR A 54 -24.57 2.89 3.60
N HIS A 55 -25.63 2.81 2.81
CA HIS A 55 -25.54 2.85 1.35
C HIS A 55 -25.88 4.24 0.84
N ALA A 56 -25.07 4.74 -0.09
CA ALA A 56 -25.30 6.03 -0.70
C ALA A 56 -24.80 6.07 -2.15
N VAL A 57 -25.10 7.17 -2.83
CA VAL A 57 -24.62 7.48 -4.17
C VAL A 57 -23.73 8.70 -4.09
N TYR A 58 -22.52 8.58 -4.59
CA TYR A 58 -21.58 9.67 -4.78
C TYR A 58 -21.65 10.17 -6.22
N ASN A 59 -21.86 11.47 -6.42
CA ASN A 59 -21.83 12.09 -7.73
C ASN A 59 -20.45 12.70 -7.99
N ARG A 60 -19.77 12.25 -9.05
CA ARG A 60 -18.39 12.64 -9.39
C ARG A 60 -18.25 14.08 -9.87
N VAL A 61 -19.32 14.64 -10.46
CA VAL A 61 -19.33 16.01 -11.00
C VAL A 61 -19.53 17.04 -9.89
N HIS A 62 -20.46 16.76 -8.99
CA HIS A 62 -20.82 17.65 -7.90
C HIS A 62 -20.04 17.37 -6.60
N GLU A 63 -19.25 16.30 -6.57
CA GLU A 63 -18.44 15.86 -5.43
C GLU A 63 -19.24 15.72 -4.13
N CYS A 64 -20.50 15.32 -4.25
CA CYS A 64 -21.45 15.24 -3.14
C CYS A 64 -22.03 13.83 -3.01
N ILE A 65 -22.60 13.56 -1.84
CA ILE A 65 -23.25 12.28 -1.53
C ILE A 65 -24.74 12.51 -1.35
N ARG A 66 -25.55 11.61 -1.90
CA ARG A 66 -26.99 11.57 -1.72
C ARG A 66 -27.48 10.17 -1.42
N LYS A 67 -28.68 10.07 -0.86
CA LYS A 67 -29.40 8.80 -0.68
C LYS A 67 -30.15 8.43 -1.96
N GLY A 68 -30.48 7.16 -2.09
CA GLY A 68 -31.34 6.67 -3.16
C GLY A 68 -30.58 5.86 -4.22
N LEU A 69 -31.09 5.92 -5.44
CA LEU A 69 -30.61 5.12 -6.58
C LEU A 69 -29.67 5.94 -7.46
N ILE A 70 -28.86 5.25 -8.26
CA ILE A 70 -28.11 5.87 -9.37
C ILE A 70 -29.13 6.53 -10.30
N GLU A 71 -28.92 7.81 -10.59
CA GLU A 71 -29.72 8.57 -11.55
C GLU A 71 -28.97 8.66 -12.89
N ASP A 72 -27.65 8.85 -12.83
CA ASP A 72 -26.76 8.89 -13.99
C ASP A 72 -25.60 7.90 -13.80
N PRO A 73 -25.60 6.73 -14.46
CA PRO A 73 -24.54 5.72 -14.32
C PRO A 73 -23.13 6.18 -14.74
N GLU A 74 -23.00 7.26 -15.51
CA GLU A 74 -21.70 7.80 -15.92
C GLU A 74 -21.10 8.69 -14.82
N MET A 75 -21.96 9.40 -14.08
CA MET A 75 -21.55 10.39 -13.07
C MET A 75 -21.70 9.88 -11.64
N ASP A 76 -22.59 8.92 -11.41
CA ASP A 76 -22.92 8.40 -10.09
C ASP A 76 -22.21 7.08 -9.81
N MET A 77 -21.73 6.95 -8.58
CA MET A 77 -21.09 5.75 -8.07
C MET A 77 -21.78 5.31 -6.77
N LYS A 78 -22.14 4.02 -6.67
CA LYS A 78 -22.58 3.45 -5.38
C LYS A 78 -21.39 3.39 -4.43
N ILE A 79 -21.61 3.87 -3.21
CA ILE A 79 -20.65 3.76 -2.12
C ILE A 79 -21.29 3.07 -0.91
N LYS A 80 -20.44 2.49 -0.07
CA LYS A 80 -20.80 1.86 1.20
C LYS A 80 -19.97 2.47 2.31
N LEU A 81 -20.62 3.08 3.30
CA LEU A 81 -19.97 3.73 4.42
C LEU A 81 -20.07 2.79 5.64
N PRO A 82 -18.94 2.31 6.21
CA PRO A 82 -18.97 1.44 7.38
C PRO A 82 -19.71 2.09 8.55
N GLU A 83 -20.63 1.37 9.20
CA GLU A 83 -21.42 1.89 10.33
C GLU A 83 -20.54 2.34 11.51
N ILE A 84 -19.40 1.67 11.70
CA ILE A 84 -18.47 1.92 12.79
C ILE A 84 -17.93 3.36 12.77
N LEU A 85 -17.84 3.98 11.59
CA LEU A 85 -17.41 5.37 11.44
C LEU A 85 -18.37 6.37 12.09
N PHE A 86 -19.62 5.97 12.34
CA PHE A 86 -20.64 6.82 12.97
C PHE A 86 -20.87 6.45 14.45
N SER A 87 -20.14 5.47 14.98
CA SER A 87 -20.30 4.97 16.34
C SER A 87 -19.39 5.67 17.36
N GLY A 88 -18.37 6.39 16.90
CA GLY A 88 -17.41 7.12 17.73
C GLY A 88 -15.98 7.07 17.18
N PRO A 89 -15.01 7.61 17.92
CA PRO A 89 -13.62 7.64 17.52
C PRO A 89 -13.03 6.23 17.39
N ILE A 90 -12.31 5.98 16.30
CA ILE A 90 -11.49 4.77 16.11
C ILE A 90 -10.04 5.16 16.36
N ARG A 91 -9.48 4.69 17.47
CA ARG A 91 -8.13 5.09 17.93
C ARG A 91 -7.03 4.14 17.48
N ASP A 92 -7.35 2.88 17.24
CA ASP A 92 -6.37 1.90 16.80
C ASP A 92 -6.18 1.98 15.28
N ASN A 93 -4.96 2.32 14.84
CA ASN A 93 -4.64 2.38 13.42
C ASN A 93 -4.76 1.01 12.72
N ASN A 94 -4.54 -0.10 13.44
CA ASN A 94 -4.71 -1.43 12.87
C ASN A 94 -6.18 -1.73 12.58
N GLU A 95 -7.09 -1.29 13.45
CA GLU A 95 -8.53 -1.40 13.21
C GLU A 95 -8.94 -0.63 11.96
N ILE A 96 -8.41 0.59 11.76
CA ILE A 96 -8.65 1.36 10.52
C ILE A 96 -8.11 0.61 9.28
N ASN A 97 -6.94 -0.03 9.39
CA ASN A 97 -6.38 -0.83 8.30
C ASN A 97 -7.30 -2.01 7.94
N GLU A 98 -7.81 -2.74 8.94
CA GLU A 98 -8.74 -3.85 8.76
C GLU A 98 -10.06 -3.39 8.13
N ILE A 99 -10.59 -2.22 8.54
CA ILE A 99 -11.79 -1.64 7.92
C ILE A 99 -11.51 -1.27 6.46
N ASN A 100 -10.35 -0.68 6.16
CA ASN A 100 -9.95 -0.37 4.79
C ASN A 100 -9.84 -1.65 3.93
N GLU A 101 -9.18 -2.70 4.42
CA GLU A 101 -9.12 -4.00 3.75
C GLU A 101 -10.52 -4.54 3.42
N LYS A 102 -11.42 -4.47 4.39
CA LYS A 102 -12.81 -4.89 4.21
C LYS A 102 -13.54 -4.01 3.18
N CYS A 103 -13.35 -2.69 3.22
CA CYS A 103 -13.92 -1.76 2.25
C CYS A 103 -13.46 -2.05 0.82
N PHE A 104 -12.17 -2.31 0.61
CA PHE A 104 -11.63 -2.70 -0.70
C PHE A 104 -12.23 -4.03 -1.19
N ARG A 105 -12.26 -5.04 -0.32
CA ARG A 105 -12.82 -6.37 -0.64
C ARG A 105 -14.31 -6.31 -0.98
N ASP A 106 -15.06 -5.48 -0.27
CA ASP A 106 -16.51 -5.34 -0.45
C ASP A 106 -16.87 -4.35 -1.57
N GLY A 107 -15.89 -3.75 -2.25
CA GLY A 107 -16.12 -2.73 -3.27
C GLY A 107 -16.88 -1.52 -2.72
N ALA A 108 -16.52 -1.06 -1.53
CA ALA A 108 -17.21 0.02 -0.82
C ALA A 108 -17.04 1.40 -1.47
N GLY A 109 -15.98 1.58 -2.28
CA GLY A 109 -15.71 2.85 -2.96
C GLY A 109 -15.19 3.96 -2.03
N VAL A 110 -14.73 3.60 -0.83
CA VAL A 110 -14.25 4.53 0.20
C VAL A 110 -12.93 4.02 0.79
N VAL A 111 -12.10 4.93 1.29
CA VAL A 111 -10.90 4.61 2.08
C VAL A 111 -10.80 5.58 3.24
N ILE A 112 -10.69 5.06 4.45
CA ILE A 112 -10.58 5.83 5.68
C ILE A 112 -9.13 6.27 5.84
N VAL A 113 -8.92 7.50 6.29
CA VAL A 113 -7.59 8.03 6.56
C VAL A 113 -7.00 7.29 7.76
N ASN A 114 -5.98 6.47 7.50
CA ASN A 114 -5.14 5.86 8.51
C ASN A 114 -3.83 6.68 8.67
N GLU A 115 -2.97 6.28 9.60
CA GLU A 115 -1.71 6.96 9.87
C GLU A 115 -0.76 6.92 8.67
N THR A 116 -0.78 5.85 7.86
CA THR A 116 0.04 5.73 6.65
C THR A 116 -0.34 6.79 5.60
N ILE A 117 -1.64 6.91 5.29
CA ILE A 117 -2.17 7.92 4.38
C ILE A 117 -1.90 9.32 4.93
N ARG A 118 -2.17 9.54 6.22
CA ARG A 118 -1.94 10.82 6.90
C ARG A 118 -0.48 11.26 6.84
N ASN A 119 0.45 10.37 7.16
CA ASN A 119 1.89 10.65 7.11
C ASN A 119 2.33 10.99 5.69
N ARG A 120 1.84 10.25 4.71
CA ARG A 120 2.19 10.51 3.32
C ARG A 120 1.66 11.85 2.82
N LEU A 121 0.42 12.21 3.17
CA LEU A 121 -0.16 13.53 2.88
C LEU A 121 0.59 14.68 3.57
N LYS A 122 1.28 14.41 4.69
CA LYS A 122 2.18 15.35 5.37
C LYS A 122 3.60 15.39 4.78
N GLY A 123 3.86 14.63 3.72
CA GLY A 123 5.17 14.60 3.05
C GLY A 123 6.17 13.61 3.67
N ILE A 124 5.75 12.75 4.59
CA ILE A 124 6.60 11.70 5.16
C ILE A 124 6.64 10.52 4.18
N LEU A 125 7.85 10.14 3.75
CA LEU A 125 8.05 9.03 2.82
C LEU A 125 7.74 7.67 3.46
N PRO A 126 7.21 6.70 2.71
CA PRO A 126 7.02 5.34 3.22
C PRO A 126 8.35 4.67 3.58
N VAL A 127 8.32 3.81 4.60
CA VAL A 127 9.48 3.02 5.02
C VAL A 127 9.28 1.57 4.59
N VAL A 128 10.15 1.08 3.71
CA VAL A 128 10.18 -0.31 3.22
C VAL A 128 11.22 -1.11 3.99
N ASP A 129 10.82 -2.25 4.55
CA ASP A 129 11.75 -3.21 5.15
C ASP A 129 12.20 -4.24 4.11
N ILE A 130 13.50 -4.32 3.85
CA ILE A 130 14.10 -5.34 2.98
C ILE A 130 15.08 -6.16 3.81
N ALA A 131 14.69 -7.38 4.17
CA ALA A 131 15.50 -8.33 4.93
C ALA A 131 16.02 -7.81 6.29
N GLY A 132 15.31 -6.85 6.91
CA GLY A 132 15.64 -6.19 8.18
C GLY A 132 16.17 -4.76 8.01
N ASP A 133 16.60 -4.38 6.81
CA ASP A 133 17.10 -3.05 6.50
C ASP A 133 15.93 -2.11 6.15
N LYS A 134 15.89 -0.91 6.75
CA LYS A 134 14.79 0.05 6.58
C LYS A 134 15.15 1.11 5.54
N TYR A 135 14.39 1.21 4.47
CA TYR A 135 14.60 2.15 3.37
C TYR A 135 13.46 3.16 3.28
N LEU A 136 13.79 4.44 3.11
CA LEU A 136 12.84 5.47 2.72
C LEU A 136 12.59 5.36 1.21
N LEU A 137 11.33 5.18 0.81
CA LEU A 137 10.95 5.12 -0.60
C LEU A 137 10.69 6.53 -1.14
N ASN A 138 11.54 6.98 -2.05
CA ASN A 138 11.33 8.20 -2.83
C ASN A 138 11.10 7.85 -4.29
N LEU A 139 9.82 7.69 -4.64
CA LEU A 139 9.42 7.36 -5.99
C LEU A 139 9.70 8.48 -7.00
N ASN A 140 9.70 9.76 -6.60
CA ASN A 140 10.02 10.87 -7.51
C ASN A 140 11.46 10.83 -8.02
N LEU A 141 12.37 10.27 -7.22
CA LEU A 141 13.78 10.08 -7.60
C LEU A 141 14.08 8.65 -8.04
N ASN A 142 13.08 7.76 -8.07
CA ASN A 142 13.25 6.31 -8.28
C ASN A 142 14.28 5.68 -7.31
N GLN A 143 14.21 6.04 -6.02
CA GLN A 143 15.21 5.66 -5.00
C GLN A 143 14.61 5.01 -3.75
N LEU A 144 15.34 4.05 -3.22
CA LEU A 144 15.25 3.54 -1.85
C LEU A 144 16.51 4.00 -1.11
N VAL A 145 16.35 4.86 -0.11
CA VAL A 145 17.46 5.43 0.68
C VAL A 145 17.52 4.73 2.03
N LEU A 146 18.64 4.11 2.39
CA LEU A 146 18.75 3.41 3.67
C LEU A 146 18.64 4.40 4.84
N ALA A 147 17.70 4.16 5.76
CA ALA A 147 17.39 5.10 6.84
C ALA A 147 18.57 5.32 7.80
N SER A 148 19.42 4.31 7.99
CA SER A 148 20.63 4.40 8.83
C SER A 148 21.85 4.98 8.11
N ASN A 149 21.84 5.03 6.77
CA ASN A 149 22.92 5.59 5.97
C ASN A 149 22.38 6.19 4.66
N PRO A 150 22.13 7.52 4.62
CA PRO A 150 21.55 8.18 3.45
C PRO A 150 22.41 8.12 2.17
N GLU A 151 23.71 7.82 2.27
CA GLU A 151 24.58 7.64 1.10
C GLU A 151 24.34 6.28 0.42
N HIS A 152 23.71 5.35 1.12
CA HIS A 152 23.38 4.04 0.59
C HIS A 152 22.01 4.07 -0.09
N ILE A 153 22.05 4.04 -1.43
CA ILE A 153 20.88 4.19 -2.29
C ILE A 153 20.74 2.98 -3.21
N ILE A 154 19.51 2.49 -3.34
CA ILE A 154 19.11 1.47 -4.32
C ILE A 154 18.15 2.13 -5.31
N SER A 155 18.34 1.91 -6.61
CA SER A 155 17.37 2.37 -7.61
C SER A 155 16.16 1.45 -7.63
N THR A 156 14.95 2.02 -7.62
CA THR A 156 13.70 1.25 -7.73
C THR A 156 13.55 0.54 -9.07
N GLU A 157 14.31 0.96 -10.09
CA GLU A 157 14.35 0.35 -11.42
C GLU A 157 15.10 -0.99 -11.44
N GLN A 158 15.86 -1.29 -10.39
CA GLN A 158 16.54 -2.59 -10.23
C GLN A 158 15.58 -3.73 -9.86
N PHE A 159 14.32 -3.42 -9.58
CA PHE A 159 13.27 -4.40 -9.28
C PHE A 159 12.53 -4.76 -10.56
N LEU A 160 12.39 -6.07 -10.81
CA LEU A 160 11.51 -6.60 -11.83
C LEU A 160 10.06 -6.48 -11.36
N ASN A 161 9.21 -5.82 -12.12
CA ASN A 161 7.76 -5.80 -11.91
C ASN A 161 7.12 -6.98 -12.66
N LYS A 162 6.38 -7.82 -11.94
CA LYS A 162 5.61 -8.93 -12.50
C LYS A 162 4.38 -9.19 -11.63
N ASP A 163 3.20 -9.26 -12.25
CA ASP A 163 1.93 -9.60 -11.59
C ASP A 163 1.65 -8.75 -10.32
N ASP A 164 1.82 -7.42 -10.43
CA ASP A 164 1.68 -6.43 -9.33
C ASP A 164 2.60 -6.67 -8.12
N ARG A 165 3.70 -7.38 -8.34
CA ARG A 165 4.74 -7.65 -7.36
C ARG A 165 6.09 -7.23 -7.90
N LEU A 166 6.98 -6.87 -6.97
CA LEU A 166 8.34 -6.45 -7.27
C LEU A 166 9.32 -7.50 -6.79
N TYR A 167 10.26 -7.86 -7.65
CA TYR A 167 11.23 -8.90 -7.37
C TYR A 167 12.65 -8.40 -7.63
N ALA A 168 13.57 -8.76 -6.74
CA ALA A 168 14.99 -8.50 -6.96
C ALA A 168 15.84 -9.55 -6.22
N TRP A 169 17.08 -9.75 -6.67
CA TRP A 169 18.07 -10.46 -5.89
C TRP A 169 18.79 -9.47 -4.98
N TYR A 170 18.74 -9.70 -3.67
CA TYR A 170 19.32 -8.85 -2.66
C TYR A 170 20.51 -9.54 -1.99
N ASN A 171 21.64 -8.86 -1.91
CA ASN A 171 22.77 -9.27 -1.11
C ASN A 171 22.64 -8.68 0.30
N LYS A 172 22.27 -9.52 1.26
CA LYS A 172 22.05 -9.10 2.65
C LYS A 172 23.33 -8.61 3.34
N ALA A 173 24.51 -9.06 2.91
CA ALA A 173 25.77 -8.64 3.54
C ALA A 173 26.17 -7.21 3.13
N SER A 174 25.92 -6.85 1.86
CA SER A 174 26.25 -5.52 1.35
C SER A 174 25.05 -4.57 1.36
N GLY A 175 23.84 -5.06 1.56
CA GLY A 175 22.60 -4.31 1.47
C GLY A 175 22.25 -3.85 0.05
N GLN A 176 22.69 -4.55 -0.99
CA GLN A 176 22.58 -4.09 -2.39
C GLN A 176 21.79 -5.06 -3.25
N ILE A 177 21.12 -4.55 -4.29
CA ILE A 177 20.54 -5.38 -5.34
C ILE A 177 21.66 -5.89 -6.25
N VAL A 178 21.59 -7.17 -6.62
CA VAL A 178 22.59 -7.81 -7.47
C VAL A 178 21.95 -8.43 -8.70
N ASN A 179 22.67 -8.38 -9.82
CA ASN A 179 22.29 -9.12 -11.01
C ASN A 179 23.01 -10.46 -11.00
N LEU A 180 22.24 -11.55 -11.04
CA LEU A 180 22.79 -12.90 -11.11
C LEU A 180 22.81 -13.38 -12.55
N ASP A 181 23.99 -13.74 -13.05
CA ASP A 181 24.09 -14.51 -14.29
C ASP A 181 23.84 -16.00 -14.00
N SER A 182 22.63 -16.44 -14.32
CA SER A 182 22.18 -17.81 -14.09
C SER A 182 22.98 -18.84 -14.90
N ARG A 183 23.71 -18.45 -15.95
CA ARG A 183 24.47 -19.38 -16.80
C ARG A 183 25.83 -19.74 -16.22
N THR A 184 26.41 -18.83 -15.43
CA THR A 184 27.76 -18.97 -14.87
C THR A 184 27.75 -19.28 -13.38
N LEU A 185 26.59 -19.26 -12.74
CA LEU A 185 26.47 -19.55 -11.32
C LEU A 185 26.70 -21.05 -11.03
N LEU A 186 27.85 -21.35 -10.41
CA LEU A 186 28.29 -22.72 -10.10
C LEU A 186 28.21 -23.08 -8.62
N ARG A 187 28.02 -22.09 -7.73
CA ARG A 187 27.93 -22.28 -6.27
C ARG A 187 26.79 -21.45 -5.72
N THR A 188 26.19 -21.93 -4.64
CA THR A 188 25.12 -21.23 -3.91
C THR A 188 25.73 -20.06 -3.12
N PRO A 189 25.45 -18.80 -3.47
CA PRO A 189 25.93 -17.66 -2.70
C PRO A 189 25.25 -17.59 -1.32
N PRO A 190 25.98 -17.39 -0.21
CA PRO A 190 25.43 -17.50 1.15
C PRO A 190 24.59 -16.30 1.62
N HIS A 191 24.69 -15.16 0.94
CA HIS A 191 24.04 -13.90 1.34
C HIS A 191 23.01 -13.39 0.33
N ILE A 192 22.66 -14.20 -0.67
CA ILE A 192 21.75 -13.79 -1.74
C ILE A 192 20.35 -14.31 -1.48
N TYR A 193 19.39 -13.39 -1.50
CA TYR A 193 17.98 -13.65 -1.26
C TYR A 193 17.15 -13.10 -2.42
N LEU A 194 16.14 -13.83 -2.84
CA LEU A 194 15.06 -13.28 -3.64
C LEU A 194 14.18 -12.48 -2.69
N VAL A 195 14.03 -11.18 -2.94
CA VAL A 195 13.11 -10.32 -2.22
C VAL A 195 11.86 -10.08 -3.06
N GLU A 196 10.70 -10.13 -2.42
CA GLU A 196 9.38 -9.90 -3.01
C GLU A 196 8.67 -8.80 -2.21
N LEU A 197 8.21 -7.76 -2.91
CA LEU A 197 7.47 -6.61 -2.35
C LEU A 197 6.13 -6.41 -3.07
N PRO A 198 5.14 -5.76 -2.43
CA PRO A 198 4.00 -5.18 -3.14
C PRO A 198 4.45 -4.17 -4.21
N SER A 199 3.63 -3.91 -5.22
CA SER A 199 3.91 -2.89 -6.25
C SER A 199 4.24 -1.52 -5.66
N TRP A 200 5.03 -0.71 -6.39
CA TRP A 200 5.31 0.67 -5.98
C TRP A 200 4.04 1.51 -5.83
N LEU A 201 3.03 1.24 -6.66
CA LEU A 201 1.71 1.86 -6.58
C LEU A 201 0.96 1.50 -5.29
N SER A 202 1.11 0.27 -4.80
CA SER A 202 0.53 -0.14 -3.51
C SER A 202 1.28 0.46 -2.33
N ILE A 203 2.58 0.73 -2.44
CA ILE A 203 3.37 1.29 -1.35
C ILE A 203 3.19 2.81 -1.25
N ASP A 204 3.21 3.51 -2.39
CA ASP A 204 3.07 4.97 -2.45
C ASP A 204 2.19 5.42 -3.63
N PRO A 205 0.86 5.22 -3.52
CA PRO A 205 -0.09 5.63 -4.56
C PRO A 205 -0.08 7.14 -4.82
N LEU A 206 0.32 7.95 -3.83
CA LEU A 206 0.37 9.41 -3.96
C LEU A 206 1.55 9.85 -4.83
N SER A 207 2.76 9.31 -4.63
CA SER A 207 3.89 9.63 -5.50
C SER A 207 3.70 9.14 -6.94
N GLU A 208 3.01 8.02 -7.15
CA GLU A 208 2.65 7.57 -8.51
C GLU A 208 1.73 8.57 -9.21
N ALA A 209 0.74 9.13 -8.50
CA ALA A 209 -0.08 10.22 -9.04
C ALA A 209 0.76 11.46 -9.37
N TRP A 210 1.77 11.79 -8.56
CA TRP A 210 2.63 12.96 -8.79
C TRP A 210 3.61 12.79 -9.94
N ARG A 211 4.17 11.59 -10.13
CA ARG A 211 5.09 11.29 -11.25
C ARG A 211 4.40 11.30 -12.60
N LYS A 212 3.15 10.84 -12.65
CA LYS A 212 2.32 10.95 -13.83
C LYS A 212 1.83 12.39 -13.93
N ASP A 213 2.70 13.26 -14.44
CA ASP A 213 2.36 14.63 -14.80
C ASP A 213 1.27 14.55 -15.91
N PHE A 214 -0.02 14.55 -15.51
CA PHE A 214 -1.19 14.48 -16.40
C PHE A 214 -1.37 15.75 -17.24
N ARG A 215 -0.30 16.27 -17.85
CA ARG A 215 -0.31 17.51 -18.64
C ARG A 215 -1.07 17.42 -19.95
N THR A 216 -1.64 16.26 -20.31
CA THR A 216 -2.26 16.05 -21.63
C THR A 216 -3.66 15.43 -21.62
N THR A 217 -4.23 15.14 -20.45
CA THR A 217 -5.62 14.66 -20.35
C THR A 217 -6.35 15.44 -19.27
N TRP A 218 -7.49 16.04 -19.60
CA TRP A 218 -8.46 16.69 -18.69
C TRP A 218 -9.04 15.78 -17.59
N LEU A 219 -8.47 14.59 -17.44
CA LEU A 219 -8.84 13.53 -16.54
C LEU A 219 -7.75 13.49 -15.45
N TYR A 220 -8.11 14.04 -14.29
CA TYR A 220 -7.52 13.79 -12.97
C TYR A 220 -6.39 14.70 -12.45
N ASP A 221 -6.74 15.91 -12.00
CA ASP A 221 -5.89 16.81 -11.18
C ASP A 221 -5.73 16.37 -9.70
N LYS A 222 -6.21 15.18 -9.33
CA LYS A 222 -6.35 14.77 -7.92
C LYS A 222 -5.17 13.91 -7.48
N GLN A 223 -4.25 14.50 -6.73
CA GLN A 223 -3.10 13.84 -6.11
C GLN A 223 -3.45 12.57 -5.30
N THR A 224 -4.68 12.50 -4.80
CA THR A 224 -5.25 11.45 -3.94
C THR A 224 -6.06 10.40 -4.70
N LEU A 225 -6.17 10.50 -6.03
CA LEU A 225 -7.02 9.63 -6.86
C LEU A 225 -6.80 8.14 -6.58
N PHE A 226 -5.54 7.71 -6.52
CA PHE A 226 -5.21 6.30 -6.40
C PHE A 226 -5.51 5.71 -5.01
N LEU A 227 -5.79 6.54 -3.99
CA LEU A 227 -6.11 6.06 -2.65
C LEU A 227 -7.37 5.19 -2.62
N ASN A 228 -8.33 5.42 -3.51
CA ASN A 228 -9.55 4.62 -3.62
C ASN A 228 -9.42 3.41 -4.56
N THR A 229 -8.39 3.36 -5.39
CA THR A 229 -8.21 2.32 -6.41
C THR A 229 -7.24 1.23 -5.97
N VAL A 230 -6.26 1.58 -5.13
CA VAL A 230 -5.25 0.64 -4.62
C VAL A 230 -5.15 0.80 -3.12
N MET A 231 -5.15 -0.34 -2.42
CA MET A 231 -4.94 -0.35 -0.99
C MET A 231 -3.48 0.01 -0.69
N MET A 232 -3.28 1.11 0.03
CA MET A 232 -1.95 1.52 0.47
C MET A 232 -1.43 0.54 1.54
N GLU A 233 -0.26 -0.05 1.31
CA GLU A 233 0.38 -0.98 2.23
C GLU A 233 0.91 -0.22 3.47
N PRO A 234 0.38 -0.47 4.67
CA PRO A 234 0.78 0.29 5.86
C PRO A 234 2.20 -0.05 6.34
N ASN A 235 2.69 -1.27 6.13
CA ASN A 235 3.99 -1.74 6.64
C ASN A 235 4.72 -2.60 5.60
N PRO A 236 5.18 -2.01 4.48
CA PRO A 236 5.74 -2.76 3.36
C PRO A 236 7.01 -3.49 3.77
N THR A 237 6.89 -4.81 3.92
CA THR A 237 7.98 -5.69 4.35
C THR A 237 8.23 -6.75 3.29
N ALA A 238 9.46 -6.79 2.79
CA ALA A 238 9.85 -7.72 1.75
C ALA A 238 9.89 -9.14 2.29
N LYS A 239 9.16 -10.04 1.63
CA LYS A 239 9.37 -11.47 1.82
C LYS A 239 10.74 -11.81 1.24
N SER A 240 11.59 -12.43 2.06
CA SER A 240 12.98 -12.74 1.69
C SER A 240 13.19 -14.26 1.67
N ILE A 241 13.55 -14.81 0.51
CA ILE A 241 13.76 -16.24 0.30
C ILE A 241 15.21 -16.46 -0.09
N HIS A 242 15.96 -17.23 0.68
CA HIS A 242 17.36 -17.52 0.35
C HIS A 242 17.46 -18.21 -1.02
N ILE A 243 18.45 -17.87 -1.83
CA ILE A 243 18.62 -18.39 -3.21
C ILE A 243 18.58 -19.93 -3.30
N SER A 244 19.07 -20.61 -2.26
CA SER A 244 19.03 -22.08 -2.16
C SER A 244 17.62 -22.68 -2.09
N GLN A 245 16.59 -21.87 -1.80
CA GLN A 245 15.18 -22.26 -1.68
C GLN A 245 14.36 -21.82 -2.89
N THR A 246 15.03 -21.37 -3.96
CA THR A 246 14.39 -20.90 -5.20
C THR A 246 14.73 -21.85 -6.37
N GLU A 247 14.09 -21.63 -7.53
CA GLU A 247 14.42 -22.36 -8.77
C GLU A 247 15.88 -22.23 -9.18
N MET A 248 16.56 -21.15 -8.74
CA MET A 248 17.98 -20.95 -9.02
C MET A 248 18.86 -22.05 -8.43
N ALA A 249 18.45 -22.72 -7.35
CA ALA A 249 19.17 -23.87 -6.81
C ALA A 249 19.25 -25.03 -7.82
N SER A 250 18.17 -25.28 -8.55
CA SER A 250 18.13 -26.28 -9.63
C SER A 250 19.01 -25.86 -10.81
N VAL A 251 19.02 -24.56 -11.15
CA VAL A 251 19.89 -24.02 -12.20
C VAL A 251 21.36 -24.21 -11.84
N ILE A 252 21.77 -23.86 -10.61
CA ILE A 252 23.13 -24.07 -10.11
C ILE A 252 23.53 -25.54 -10.21
N LYS A 253 22.65 -26.46 -9.77
CA LYS A 253 22.88 -27.90 -9.88
C LYS A 253 23.12 -28.34 -11.33
N SER A 254 22.28 -27.90 -12.26
CA SER A 254 22.42 -28.21 -13.69
C SER A 254 23.72 -27.65 -14.28
N ASN A 255 24.11 -26.43 -13.93
CA ASN A 255 25.37 -25.84 -14.36
C ASN A 255 26.57 -26.64 -13.86
N ARG A 256 26.56 -27.10 -12.61
CA ARG A 256 27.63 -27.96 -12.06
C ARG A 256 27.75 -29.28 -12.82
N ILE A 257 26.63 -29.94 -13.09
CA ILE A 257 26.61 -31.19 -13.89
C ILE A 257 27.21 -30.95 -15.27
N LYS A 258 26.77 -29.88 -15.95
CA LYS A 258 27.31 -29.51 -17.27
C LYS A 258 28.82 -29.25 -17.27
N ASN A 259 29.36 -28.79 -16.14
CA ASN A 259 30.78 -28.50 -15.97
C ASN A 259 31.57 -29.64 -15.28
N ASN A 260 30.99 -30.84 -15.14
CA ASN A 260 31.61 -32.01 -14.49
C ASN A 260 32.13 -31.72 -13.06
N LEU A 261 31.44 -30.84 -12.32
CA LEU A 261 31.78 -30.52 -10.94
C LEU A 261 31.07 -31.46 -9.96
N PRO A 262 31.68 -31.81 -8.80
CA PRO A 262 31.03 -32.64 -7.79
C PRO A 262 29.79 -31.94 -7.21
N PRO A 263 28.90 -32.64 -6.49
CA PRO A 263 27.82 -31.99 -5.74
C PRO A 263 28.34 -30.95 -4.74
N GLU A 264 27.54 -29.92 -4.46
CA GLU A 264 27.89 -28.91 -3.46
C GLU A 264 27.84 -29.52 -2.06
N SER A 265 28.97 -29.49 -1.34
CA SER A 265 29.14 -30.23 -0.08
C SER A 265 28.34 -29.67 1.10
N LYS A 266 27.82 -28.44 1.00
CA LYS A 266 26.95 -27.81 2.00
C LYS A 266 26.02 -26.81 1.30
N LEU A 267 24.73 -27.15 1.16
CA LEU A 267 23.71 -26.13 1.02
C LEU A 267 23.65 -25.40 2.36
N VAL A 268 24.16 -24.16 2.42
CA VAL A 268 23.96 -23.29 3.58
C VAL A 268 22.49 -22.89 3.57
N ILE A 269 21.63 -23.76 4.09
CA ILE A 269 20.25 -23.41 4.40
C ILE A 269 20.36 -22.55 5.65
N SER A 270 20.22 -21.24 5.52
CA SER A 270 20.02 -20.35 6.65
C SER A 270 18.70 -20.73 7.34
N SER A 271 18.77 -21.69 8.27
CA SER A 271 17.67 -22.16 9.10
C SER A 271 17.41 -21.17 10.24
N LYS A 272 16.88 -20.00 9.90
CA LYS A 272 16.23 -19.12 10.89
C LYS A 272 14.96 -18.51 10.29
N ILE A 273 13.94 -19.34 10.14
CA ILE A 273 12.55 -18.86 10.21
C ILE A 273 12.28 -18.65 11.71
N PRO A 274 11.91 -17.45 12.20
CA PRO A 274 11.50 -17.29 13.58
C PRO A 274 10.22 -18.12 13.79
N LYS A 275 10.24 -19.03 14.76
CA LYS A 275 9.02 -19.70 15.23
C LYS A 275 8.06 -18.60 15.68
N LYS A 276 6.93 -18.44 14.98
CA LYS A 276 5.76 -17.71 15.50
C LYS A 276 5.47 -18.29 16.88
N GLY A 277 5.63 -17.49 17.92
CA GLY A 277 5.23 -17.85 19.27
C GLY A 277 3.73 -18.20 19.25
N ARG A 278 3.40 -19.40 19.72
CA ARG A 278 2.04 -19.73 20.13
C ARG A 278 1.67 -18.76 21.24
N ARG A 279 0.70 -17.87 20.99
CA ARG A 279 -0.04 -17.20 22.06
C ARG A 279 -0.83 -18.30 22.77
N HIS A 280 -0.55 -18.47 24.06
CA HIS A 280 -1.46 -19.10 25.02
C HIS A 280 -2.51 -18.10 25.45
#